data_AF-B8FJV4-F1
#
_entry.id   AF-B8FJV4-F1
#
_cell.length_a   1.000
_cell.length_b   1.000
_cell.length_c   1.000
_cell.angle_alpha   90.00
_cell.angle_beta   90.00
_cell.angle_gamma   90.00
#
_symmetry.space_group_name_H-M   'P 1'
#
loop_
_entity.id
_entity.type
_entity.pdbx_description
1 polymer ?
#
loop_
_entity_poly.entity_id
_entity_poly.type
_entity_poly.pdbx_seq_one_letter_code
_entity_poly.pdbx_strand_id
1 'polypeptide(L)'
;MDPLDPPVKGVEFQESGHWSDAPCVNVYLAFCNLRCPWCNAAELVVGPQTKETISPEELFDELQTIKNKHPELKAVCFTGGEPTMHRGLPDLLRRVCDMGLETCVETNGTQPHLLDYVINDGILNRILFDLKAPLEDEPYSIAAGVPIPASIIKESLIIIKKMETGRILRTTVAPDICGEQEILLMASQLKELGFSRLTLHGFVPGEVLDPDMKDLTPYTEDEIKRLQGAADAVFS
;
A
#
# COMPACT_ATOMS: atom_id res chain seq x y z
N MET A 1 9.14 23.07 9.14
CA MET A 1 8.28 21.98 8.67
C MET A 1 6.92 22.24 9.26
N ASP A 2 5.91 22.38 8.41
CA ASP A 2 4.52 22.49 8.86
C ASP A 2 4.18 21.18 9.61
N PRO A 3 3.54 21.22 10.78
CA PRO A 3 3.08 20.00 11.47
C PRO A 3 2.12 19.14 10.62
N LEU A 4 1.59 19.67 9.51
CA LEU A 4 0.75 18.96 8.54
C LEU A 4 1.55 18.31 7.40
N ASP A 5 2.83 18.66 7.23
CA ASP A 5 3.67 18.09 6.16
C ASP A 5 3.90 16.59 6.43
N PRO A 6 3.52 15.71 5.48
CA PRO A 6 3.83 14.29 5.62
C PRO A 6 5.34 14.08 5.69
N PRO A 7 5.86 13.35 6.69
CA PRO A 7 7.29 13.18 6.89
C PRO A 7 7.86 12.23 5.83
N VAL A 8 8.44 12.80 4.76
CA VAL A 8 9.10 12.05 3.70
C VAL A 8 10.46 11.54 4.18
N LYS A 9 10.70 10.25 4.01
CA LYS A 9 11.89 9.53 4.50
C LYS A 9 12.73 8.88 3.40
N GLY A 10 12.30 8.98 2.16
CA GLY A 10 13.03 8.45 1.02
C GLY A 10 12.28 8.65 -0.28
N VAL A 11 13.04 8.70 -1.36
CA VAL A 11 12.57 8.78 -2.74
C VAL A 11 13.36 7.74 -3.55
N GLU A 12 12.67 6.93 -4.33
CA GLU A 12 13.29 5.85 -5.11
C GLU A 12 12.71 5.81 -6.51
N PHE A 13 13.55 6.02 -7.51
CA PHE A 13 13.20 5.81 -8.91
C PHE A 13 13.30 4.32 -9.28
N GLN A 14 12.33 3.84 -10.08
CA GLN A 14 12.30 2.49 -10.61
C GLN A 14 11.92 2.53 -12.10
N GLU A 15 12.68 1.82 -12.94
CA GLU A 15 12.36 1.65 -14.38
C GLU A 15 11.04 0.88 -14.59
N SER A 16 10.73 -0.02 -13.66
CA SER A 16 9.44 -0.69 -13.52
C SER A 16 9.31 -1.12 -12.06
N GLY A 17 8.09 -1.18 -11.56
CA GLY A 17 7.80 -1.52 -10.17
C GLY A 17 6.66 -2.52 -10.06
N HIS A 18 6.45 -3.04 -8.85
CA HIS A 18 5.41 -4.03 -8.55
C HIS A 18 3.97 -3.53 -8.81
N TRP A 19 3.80 -2.26 -9.15
CA TRP A 19 2.53 -1.60 -9.45
C TRP A 19 2.50 -0.85 -10.78
N SER A 20 3.62 -0.80 -11.50
CA SER A 20 3.73 -0.06 -12.76
C SER A 20 4.74 -0.73 -13.69
N ASP A 21 4.29 -1.08 -14.89
CA ASP A 21 5.16 -1.55 -15.98
C ASP A 21 5.95 -0.40 -16.66
N ALA A 22 5.72 0.84 -16.23
CA ALA A 22 6.40 2.02 -16.71
C ALA A 22 7.23 2.68 -15.60
N PRO A 23 8.24 3.51 -15.96
CA PRO A 23 9.08 4.18 -14.96
C PRO A 23 8.27 5.01 -13.98
N CYS A 24 8.61 4.86 -12.70
CA CYS A 24 7.88 5.43 -11.59
C CYS A 24 8.80 5.81 -10.43
N VAL A 25 8.27 6.56 -9.47
CA VAL A 25 8.97 6.91 -8.24
C VAL A 25 8.13 6.47 -7.03
N ASN A 26 8.76 5.82 -6.06
CA ASN A 26 8.18 5.58 -4.74
C ASN A 26 8.65 6.67 -3.78
N VAL A 27 7.71 7.30 -3.08
CA VAL A 27 7.95 8.28 -2.02
C VAL A 27 7.55 7.64 -0.70
N TYR A 28 8.53 7.42 0.18
CA TYR A 28 8.35 6.73 1.44
C TYR A 28 7.99 7.72 2.54
N LEU A 29 6.78 7.61 3.09
CA LEU A 29 6.30 8.39 4.22
C LEU A 29 6.50 7.62 5.53
N ALA A 30 6.82 8.35 6.60
CA ALA A 30 6.94 7.77 7.94
C ALA A 30 5.58 7.60 8.63
N PHE A 31 5.62 6.80 9.71
CA PHE A 31 4.50 6.43 10.57
C PHE A 31 3.45 5.55 9.89
N CYS A 32 2.93 4.60 10.66
CA CYS A 32 1.80 3.77 10.29
C CYS A 32 0.94 3.54 11.53
N ASN A 33 -0.37 3.45 11.33
CA ASN A 33 -1.33 3.15 12.38
C ASN A 33 -1.56 1.65 12.61
N LEU A 34 -0.93 0.78 11.82
CA LEU A 34 -0.91 -0.67 12.01
C LEU A 34 0.47 -1.13 12.54
N ARG A 35 0.53 -2.37 13.03
CA ARG A 35 1.74 -3.05 13.52
C ARG A 35 1.80 -4.47 12.96
N CYS A 36 1.57 -4.61 11.65
CA CYS A 36 1.56 -5.92 10.98
C CYS A 36 2.85 -6.69 11.32
N PRO A 37 2.77 -7.94 11.79
CA PRO A 37 3.95 -8.71 12.20
C PRO A 37 5.02 -8.82 11.10
N TRP A 38 4.60 -8.96 9.84
CA TRP A 38 5.49 -9.07 8.67
C TRP A 38 5.96 -7.73 8.07
N CYS A 39 5.75 -6.59 8.73
CA CYS A 39 6.04 -5.28 8.14
C CYS A 39 7.54 -5.10 7.82
N ASN A 40 7.89 -5.05 6.53
CA ASN A 40 9.26 -4.77 6.05
C ASN A 40 9.65 -3.28 6.14
N ALA A 41 8.70 -2.40 6.48
CA ALA A 41 8.93 -0.97 6.68
C ALA A 41 9.11 -0.61 8.17
N ALA A 42 9.54 -1.56 9.01
CA ALA A 42 9.59 -1.40 10.47
C ALA A 42 10.31 -0.11 10.90
N GLU A 43 11.43 0.23 10.28
CA GLU A 43 12.16 1.48 10.57
C GLU A 43 11.32 2.75 10.34
N LEU A 44 10.45 2.77 9.32
CA LEU A 44 9.54 3.89 9.06
C LEU A 44 8.37 3.95 10.05
N VAL A 45 8.02 2.80 10.66
CA VAL A 45 6.85 2.67 11.53
C VAL A 45 7.20 2.88 13.01
N VAL A 46 8.28 2.28 13.50
CA VAL A 46 8.68 2.32 14.92
C VAL A 46 9.90 3.18 15.22
N GLY A 47 10.70 3.49 14.20
CA GLY A 47 11.92 4.30 14.33
C GLY A 47 12.03 5.49 13.38
N PRO A 48 10.97 6.15 12.88
CA PRO A 48 11.11 7.11 11.79
C PRO A 48 12.02 8.30 12.11
N GLN A 49 12.22 8.62 13.38
CA GLN A 49 13.16 9.65 13.86
C GLN A 49 14.63 9.31 13.60
N THR A 50 14.98 8.06 13.30
CA THR A 50 16.35 7.66 12.98
C THR A 50 16.72 7.98 11.53
N LYS A 51 15.74 8.31 10.68
CA LYS A 51 15.93 8.71 9.29
C LYS A 51 15.76 10.21 9.12
N GLU A 52 16.60 10.77 8.26
CA GLU A 52 16.48 12.16 7.81
C GLU A 52 15.09 12.40 7.21
N THR A 53 14.57 13.62 7.40
CA THR A 53 13.28 14.01 6.85
C THR A 53 13.52 14.95 5.70
N ILE A 54 13.01 14.58 4.53
CA ILE A 54 13.07 15.40 3.32
C ILE A 54 11.90 16.38 3.39
N SER A 55 12.17 17.67 3.21
CA SER A 55 11.11 18.68 3.12
C SER A 55 10.29 18.50 1.83
N PRO A 56 9.03 18.98 1.78
CA PRO A 56 8.28 19.00 0.54
C PRO A 56 9.05 19.68 -0.61
N GLU A 57 9.72 20.80 -0.35
CA GLU A 57 10.53 21.52 -1.35
C GLU A 57 11.63 20.64 -1.93
N GLU A 58 12.41 19.98 -1.07
CA GLU A 58 13.47 19.05 -1.48
C GLU A 58 12.93 17.85 -2.25
N LEU A 59 11.79 17.28 -1.81
CA LEU A 59 11.12 16.19 -2.53
C LEU A 59 10.81 16.61 -3.97
N PHE A 60 10.23 17.79 -4.16
CA PHE A 60 9.81 18.23 -5.50
C PHE A 60 10.99 18.65 -6.38
N ASP A 61 12.07 19.18 -5.80
CA ASP A 61 13.33 19.41 -6.51
C ASP A 61 13.97 18.08 -6.98
N GLU A 62 13.92 17.05 -6.14
CA GLU A 62 14.38 15.70 -6.48
C GLU A 62 13.51 15.06 -7.57
N LEU A 63 12.18 15.11 -7.44
CA LEU A 63 11.26 14.62 -8.46
C LEU A 63 11.47 15.32 -9.81
N GLN A 64 11.71 16.63 -9.80
CA GLN A 64 12.01 17.39 -11.02
C GLN A 64 13.34 16.94 -11.63
N THR A 65 14.35 16.68 -10.80
CA THR A 65 15.64 16.15 -11.24
C THR A 65 15.50 14.75 -11.87
N ILE A 66 14.74 13.85 -11.25
CA ILE A 66 14.46 12.51 -11.78
C ILE A 66 13.72 12.64 -13.12
N LYS A 67 12.65 13.44 -13.18
CA LYS A 67 11.88 13.66 -14.40
C LYS A 67 12.72 14.22 -15.56
N ASN A 68 13.68 15.10 -15.27
CA ASN A 68 14.59 15.65 -16.28
C ASN A 68 15.54 14.58 -16.85
N LYS A 69 15.95 13.60 -16.02
CA LYS A 69 16.80 12.47 -16.44
C LYS A 69 16.00 11.37 -17.13
N HIS A 70 14.73 11.23 -16.75
CA HIS A 70 13.81 10.19 -17.21
C HIS A 70 12.51 10.83 -17.76
N PRO A 71 12.53 11.41 -18.97
CA PRO A 71 11.36 12.04 -19.58
C PRO A 71 10.14 11.10 -19.73
N GLU A 72 10.39 9.79 -19.71
CA GLU A 72 9.40 8.72 -19.73
C GLU A 72 8.71 8.46 -18.39
N LEU A 73 9.18 9.06 -17.28
CA LEU A 73 8.59 8.93 -15.96
C LEU A 73 7.08 9.17 -16.00
N LYS A 74 6.30 8.21 -15.50
CA LYS A 74 4.83 8.23 -15.58
C LYS A 74 4.14 8.60 -14.29
N ALA A 75 4.65 8.10 -13.17
CA ALA A 75 3.87 8.12 -11.94
C ALA A 75 4.73 8.25 -10.68
N VAL A 76 4.11 8.77 -9.62
CA VAL A 76 4.67 8.82 -8.27
C VAL A 76 3.72 8.10 -7.32
N CYS A 77 4.22 7.10 -6.59
CA CYS A 77 3.48 6.38 -5.55
C CYS A 77 3.93 6.82 -4.16
N PHE A 78 2.99 7.29 -3.34
CA PHE A 78 3.23 7.50 -1.92
C PHE A 78 3.01 6.18 -1.18
N THR A 79 4.03 5.72 -0.46
CA THR A 79 4.12 4.41 0.20
C THR A 79 4.92 4.52 1.52
N GLY A 80 5.43 3.41 2.06
CA GLY A 80 6.25 3.32 3.26
C GLY A 80 5.43 2.94 4.50
N GLY A 81 5.03 3.94 5.26
CA GLY A 81 4.12 3.80 6.41
C GLY A 81 2.66 3.67 5.97
N GLU A 82 1.77 4.51 6.53
CA GLU A 82 0.42 4.66 6.02
C GLU A 82 0.21 6.07 5.47
N PRO A 83 0.36 6.30 4.15
CA PRO A 83 0.21 7.61 3.54
C PRO A 83 -1.09 8.32 3.91
N THR A 84 -2.20 7.59 3.97
CA THR A 84 -3.51 8.20 4.17
C THR A 84 -3.76 8.69 5.61
N MET A 85 -2.84 8.43 6.54
CA MET A 85 -2.90 9.02 7.89
C MET A 85 -2.49 10.50 7.90
N HIS A 86 -1.81 10.96 6.85
CA HIS A 86 -1.26 12.31 6.78
C HIS A 86 -2.22 13.26 6.10
N ARG A 87 -2.69 14.28 6.83
CA ARG A 87 -3.65 15.28 6.32
C ARG A 87 -3.10 16.11 5.16
N GLY A 88 -1.78 16.27 5.06
CA GLY A 88 -1.11 16.97 3.95
C GLY A 88 -0.91 16.14 2.69
N LEU A 89 -1.26 14.84 2.68
CA LEU A 89 -1.13 13.98 1.49
C LEU A 89 -1.80 14.58 0.25
N PRO A 90 -3.03 15.14 0.30
CA PRO A 90 -3.67 15.68 -0.90
C PRO A 90 -2.87 16.80 -1.58
N ASP A 91 -2.15 17.61 -0.82
CA ASP A 91 -1.34 18.70 -1.39
C ASP A 91 -0.10 18.15 -2.09
N LEU A 92 0.51 17.09 -1.56
CA LEU A 92 1.59 16.37 -2.26
C LEU A 92 1.08 15.75 -3.57
N LEU A 93 -0.10 15.11 -3.56
CA LEU A 93 -0.71 14.54 -4.76
C LEU A 93 -0.97 15.61 -5.83
N ARG A 94 -1.55 16.76 -5.45
CA ARG A 94 -1.80 17.87 -6.40
C ARG A 94 -0.52 18.40 -7.02
N ARG A 95 0.52 18.60 -6.22
CA ARG A 95 1.83 19.05 -6.74
C ARG A 95 2.42 18.03 -7.72
N VAL A 96 2.22 16.73 -7.51
CA VAL A 96 2.59 15.69 -8.50
C VAL A 96 1.74 15.82 -9.77
N CYS A 97 0.43 16.04 -9.66
CA CYS A 97 -0.44 16.28 -10.81
C CYS A 97 -0.02 17.53 -11.61
N ASP A 98 0.40 18.61 -10.94
CA ASP A 98 0.89 19.84 -11.57
C ASP A 98 2.20 19.61 -12.36
N MET A 99 2.97 18.60 -11.97
CA MET A 99 4.11 18.12 -12.76
C MET A 99 3.68 17.26 -13.96
N GLY A 100 2.38 17.01 -14.19
CA GLY A 100 1.89 16.17 -15.27
C GLY A 100 2.23 14.68 -15.10
N LEU A 101 2.39 14.21 -13.86
CA LEU A 101 2.62 12.81 -13.52
C LEU A 101 1.34 12.20 -12.94
N GLU A 102 1.13 10.90 -13.15
CA GLU A 102 0.07 10.15 -12.49
C GLU A 102 0.39 9.96 -11.00
N THR A 103 -0.64 10.01 -10.17
CA THR A 103 -0.52 9.78 -8.73
C THR A 103 -0.95 8.38 -8.35
N CYS A 104 -0.23 7.83 -7.39
CA CYS A 104 -0.49 6.53 -6.83
C CYS A 104 -0.37 6.58 -5.30
N VAL A 105 -1.21 5.83 -4.60
CA VAL A 105 -1.13 5.68 -3.15
C VAL A 105 -1.19 4.21 -2.80
N GLU A 106 -0.21 3.76 -2.00
CA GLU A 106 -0.25 2.47 -1.33
C GLU A 106 -0.85 2.66 0.08
N THR A 107 -1.89 1.90 0.42
CA THR A 107 -2.62 2.08 1.67
C THR A 107 -3.08 0.76 2.26
N ASN A 108 -3.16 0.70 3.58
CA ASN A 108 -3.80 -0.35 4.35
C ASN A 108 -5.33 -0.16 4.49
N GLY A 109 -5.89 0.93 3.95
CA GLY A 109 -7.33 1.16 3.88
C GLY A 109 -7.99 1.62 5.19
N THR A 110 -7.22 2.06 6.17
CA THR A 110 -7.78 2.46 7.48
C THR A 110 -8.31 3.89 7.55
N GLN A 111 -8.10 4.71 6.52
CA GLN A 111 -8.55 6.11 6.46
C GLN A 111 -9.56 6.33 5.31
N PRO A 112 -10.78 5.78 5.42
CA PRO A 112 -11.79 5.88 4.36
C PRO A 112 -12.08 7.33 3.96
N HIS A 113 -12.17 8.26 4.91
CA HIS A 113 -12.50 9.66 4.62
C HIS A 113 -11.45 10.36 3.75
N LEU A 114 -10.16 10.11 3.99
CA LEU A 114 -9.13 10.71 3.15
C LEU A 114 -9.10 10.07 1.77
N LEU A 115 -9.30 8.74 1.68
CA LEU A 115 -9.44 8.04 0.40
C LEU A 115 -10.61 8.60 -0.42
N ASP A 116 -11.76 8.79 0.20
CA ASP A 116 -12.93 9.35 -0.47
C ASP A 116 -12.66 10.76 -0.98
N TYR A 117 -11.98 11.58 -0.18
CA TYR A 117 -11.60 12.93 -0.58
C TYR A 117 -10.69 12.94 -1.83
N VAL A 118 -9.57 12.20 -1.81
CA VAL A 118 -8.61 12.23 -2.92
C VAL A 118 -9.15 11.57 -4.20
N ILE A 119 -10.06 10.60 -4.05
CA ILE A 119 -10.74 9.96 -5.19
C ILE A 119 -11.76 10.93 -5.80
N ASN A 120 -12.61 11.57 -4.99
CA ASN A 120 -13.63 12.50 -5.49
C ASN A 120 -13.01 13.79 -6.03
N ASP A 121 -11.85 14.22 -5.52
CA ASP A 121 -11.09 15.37 -6.05
C ASP A 121 -10.42 15.04 -7.40
N GLY A 122 -10.38 13.75 -7.80
CA GLY A 122 -9.81 13.31 -9.08
C GLY A 122 -8.28 13.36 -9.14
N ILE A 123 -7.61 13.53 -7.99
CA ILE A 123 -6.16 13.66 -7.86
C ILE A 123 -5.45 12.33 -7.57
N LEU A 124 -6.18 11.21 -7.57
CA LEU A 124 -5.65 9.87 -7.37
C LEU A 124 -5.90 9.01 -8.62
N ASN A 125 -4.85 8.68 -9.37
CA ASN A 125 -4.98 7.85 -10.57
C ASN A 125 -4.94 6.35 -10.27
N ARG A 126 -4.14 5.94 -9.27
CA ARG A 126 -3.93 4.53 -8.91
C ARG A 126 -3.95 4.33 -7.41
N ILE A 127 -4.39 3.17 -6.98
CA ILE A 127 -4.37 2.74 -5.59
C ILE A 127 -3.88 1.30 -5.48
N LEU A 128 -2.91 1.09 -4.60
CA LEU A 128 -2.51 -0.23 -4.14
C LEU A 128 -3.14 -0.41 -2.76
N PHE A 129 -4.15 -1.26 -2.69
CA PHE A 129 -4.87 -1.54 -1.46
C PHE A 129 -4.37 -2.85 -0.86
N ASP A 130 -3.74 -2.77 0.30
CA ASP A 130 -3.16 -3.93 0.98
C ASP A 130 -4.15 -4.50 2.01
N LEU A 131 -4.88 -5.52 1.59
CA LEU A 131 -5.84 -6.26 2.39
C LEU A 131 -5.10 -7.24 3.29
N LYS A 132 -5.20 -7.05 4.61
CA LYS A 132 -4.35 -7.77 5.58
C LYS A 132 -4.86 -9.16 5.94
N ALA A 133 -6.18 -9.37 5.88
CA ALA A 133 -6.85 -10.61 6.25
C ALA A 133 -8.32 -10.61 5.74
N PRO A 134 -9.05 -11.73 5.91
CA PRO A 134 -10.50 -11.76 5.76
C PRO A 134 -11.20 -10.65 6.55
N LEU A 135 -12.27 -10.10 5.99
CA LEU A 135 -13.01 -8.93 6.49
C LEU A 135 -13.88 -9.25 7.72
N GLU A 136 -13.23 -9.77 8.75
CA GLU A 136 -13.74 -10.18 10.06
C GLU A 136 -12.82 -9.61 11.15
N ASP A 137 -13.40 -9.09 12.24
CA ASP A 137 -12.67 -8.24 13.19
C ASP A 137 -11.46 -8.93 13.83
N GLU A 138 -11.60 -10.18 14.26
CA GLU A 138 -10.53 -10.93 14.95
C GLU A 138 -9.34 -11.26 14.03
N PRO A 139 -9.50 -11.98 12.90
CA PRO A 139 -8.37 -12.27 12.02
C PRO A 139 -7.75 -10.99 11.44
N TYR A 140 -8.56 -9.97 11.15
CA TYR A 140 -8.03 -8.69 10.67
C TYR A 140 -7.20 -7.98 11.73
N SER A 141 -7.62 -7.98 12.99
CA SER A 141 -6.86 -7.39 14.10
C SER A 141 -5.54 -8.12 14.36
N ILE A 142 -5.53 -9.45 14.26
CA ILE A 142 -4.30 -10.27 14.37
C ILE A 142 -3.31 -9.88 13.26
N ALA A 143 -3.77 -9.91 12.01
CA ALA A 143 -2.96 -9.55 10.84
C ALA A 143 -2.44 -8.09 10.89
N ALA A 144 -3.29 -7.17 11.37
CA ALA A 144 -2.95 -5.76 11.51
C ALA A 144 -2.01 -5.47 12.71
N GLY A 145 -1.88 -6.41 13.65
CA GLY A 145 -1.14 -6.23 14.91
C GLY A 145 -1.75 -5.22 15.88
N VAL A 146 -2.97 -4.74 15.62
CA VAL A 146 -3.71 -3.80 16.46
C VAL A 146 -5.21 -4.08 16.36
N PRO A 147 -6.01 -3.81 17.41
CA PRO A 147 -7.47 -3.94 17.33
C PRO A 147 -8.03 -3.00 16.25
N ILE A 148 -8.70 -3.55 15.26
CA ILE A 148 -9.36 -2.79 14.21
C ILE A 148 -10.66 -3.46 13.74
N PRO A 149 -11.79 -2.73 13.71
CA PRO A 149 -13.01 -3.24 13.09
C PRO A 149 -12.82 -3.42 11.59
N ALA A 150 -13.11 -4.61 11.07
CA ALA A 150 -13.06 -4.88 9.63
C ALA A 150 -14.06 -4.04 8.83
N SER A 151 -15.08 -3.47 9.49
CA SER A 151 -16.02 -2.52 8.88
C SER A 151 -15.35 -1.27 8.29
N ILE A 152 -14.25 -0.79 8.90
CA ILE A 152 -13.50 0.37 8.37
C ILE A 152 -12.88 0.03 7.02
N ILE A 153 -12.34 -1.18 6.89
CA ILE A 153 -11.73 -1.68 5.67
C ILE A 153 -12.80 -1.90 4.60
N LYS A 154 -13.96 -2.45 4.98
CA LYS A 154 -15.13 -2.58 4.10
C LYS A 154 -15.57 -1.23 3.54
N GLU A 155 -15.60 -0.18 4.37
CA GLU A 155 -15.92 1.18 3.93
C GLU A 155 -14.93 1.69 2.88
N SER A 156 -13.62 1.55 3.13
CA SER A 156 -12.61 1.93 2.16
C SER A 156 -12.71 1.13 0.86
N LEU A 157 -12.99 -0.18 0.93
CA LEU A 157 -13.24 -1.00 -0.26
C LEU A 157 -14.44 -0.48 -1.06
N ILE A 158 -15.54 -0.09 -0.40
CA ILE A 158 -16.70 0.53 -1.07
C ILE A 158 -16.32 1.86 -1.74
N ILE A 159 -15.48 2.67 -1.09
CA ILE A 159 -15.01 3.95 -1.61
C ILE A 159 -14.14 3.77 -2.86
N ILE A 160 -13.14 2.88 -2.82
CA ILE A 160 -12.25 2.69 -3.97
C ILE A 160 -13.00 2.12 -5.18
N LYS A 161 -14.17 1.50 -4.99
CA LYS A 161 -15.02 1.08 -6.12
C LYS A 161 -15.44 2.22 -7.05
N LYS A 162 -15.45 3.46 -6.56
CA LYS A 162 -15.75 4.67 -7.34
C LYS A 162 -14.73 4.93 -8.44
N MET A 163 -13.47 4.48 -8.26
CA MET A 163 -12.46 4.55 -9.32
C MET A 163 -12.80 3.54 -10.41
N GLU A 164 -12.81 3.93 -11.70
CA GLU A 164 -13.10 2.97 -12.78
C GLU A 164 -11.94 2.00 -13.02
N THR A 165 -10.71 2.51 -12.96
CA THR A 165 -9.45 1.78 -13.21
C THR A 165 -8.42 2.07 -12.13
N GLY A 166 -7.20 1.53 -12.27
CA GLY A 166 -6.08 1.87 -11.39
C GLY A 166 -6.11 1.23 -10.00
N ARG A 167 -7.01 0.27 -9.76
CA ARG A 167 -7.12 -0.43 -8.46
C ARG A 167 -6.33 -1.72 -8.49
N ILE A 168 -5.35 -1.84 -7.60
CA ILE A 168 -4.60 -3.07 -7.37
C ILE A 168 -4.89 -3.51 -5.93
N LEU A 169 -5.73 -4.52 -5.78
CA LEU A 169 -5.96 -5.16 -4.48
C LEU A 169 -4.93 -6.26 -4.30
N ARG A 170 -4.26 -6.26 -3.16
CA ARG A 170 -3.24 -7.27 -2.86
C ARG A 170 -3.26 -7.70 -1.40
N THR A 171 -2.60 -8.81 -1.12
CA THR A 171 -2.36 -9.28 0.24
C THR A 171 -0.99 -9.92 0.36
N THR A 172 -0.40 -9.91 1.55
CA THR A 172 0.83 -10.65 1.85
C THR A 172 0.48 -12.05 2.32
N VAL A 173 1.03 -13.06 1.64
CA VAL A 173 0.94 -14.46 2.05
C VAL A 173 2.01 -14.72 3.12
N ALA A 174 1.67 -14.36 4.35
CA ALA A 174 2.49 -14.53 5.54
C ALA A 174 2.24 -15.91 6.17
N PRO A 175 3.26 -16.77 6.33
CA PRO A 175 3.13 -18.03 7.07
C PRO A 175 2.48 -17.80 8.44
N ASP A 176 1.67 -18.78 8.87
CA ASP A 176 0.91 -18.80 10.13
C ASP A 176 -0.16 -17.71 10.31
N ILE A 177 -0.27 -16.73 9.39
CA ILE A 177 -1.27 -15.66 9.48
C ILE A 177 -2.20 -15.62 8.26
N CYS A 178 -1.67 -15.83 7.05
CA CYS A 178 -2.41 -15.78 5.81
C CYS A 178 -2.02 -16.97 4.92
N GLY A 179 -2.87 -17.99 4.92
CA GLY A 179 -2.73 -19.18 4.09
C GLY A 179 -3.88 -19.33 3.10
N GLU A 180 -4.04 -20.55 2.56
CA GLU A 180 -5.04 -20.84 1.52
C GLU A 180 -6.47 -20.53 1.97
N GLN A 181 -6.82 -20.82 3.23
CA GLN A 181 -8.17 -20.57 3.75
C GLN A 181 -8.48 -19.08 3.78
N GLU A 182 -7.57 -18.27 4.31
CA GLU A 182 -7.71 -16.81 4.38
C GLU A 182 -7.78 -16.19 2.99
N ILE A 183 -6.93 -16.66 2.06
CA ILE A 183 -6.90 -16.19 0.68
C ILE A 183 -8.23 -16.45 -0.02
N LEU A 184 -8.76 -17.67 0.07
CA LEU A 184 -10.03 -18.04 -0.56
C LEU A 184 -11.20 -17.25 0.03
N LEU A 185 -11.19 -17.02 1.35
CA LEU A 185 -12.21 -16.23 2.02
C LEU A 185 -12.15 -14.75 1.63
N MET A 186 -10.95 -14.14 1.60
CA MET A 186 -10.75 -12.79 1.09
C MET A 186 -11.22 -12.66 -0.36
N ALA A 187 -10.84 -13.61 -1.23
CA ALA A 187 -11.27 -13.61 -2.63
C ALA A 187 -12.80 -13.67 -2.75
N SER A 188 -13.46 -14.53 -1.96
CA SER A 188 -14.93 -14.63 -1.96
C SER A 188 -15.59 -13.33 -1.50
N GLN A 189 -15.11 -12.74 -0.40
CA GLN A 189 -15.65 -11.49 0.13
C GLN A 189 -15.43 -10.32 -0.85
N LEU A 190 -14.27 -10.27 -1.50
CA LEU A 190 -13.98 -9.28 -2.55
C LEU A 190 -14.90 -9.49 -3.77
N LYS A 191 -15.18 -10.73 -4.16
CA LYS A 191 -16.14 -11.04 -5.23
C LYS A 191 -17.54 -10.54 -4.89
N GLU A 192 -18.01 -10.78 -3.66
CA GLU A 192 -19.31 -10.26 -3.18
C GLU A 192 -19.36 -8.73 -3.21
N LEU A 193 -18.24 -8.08 -2.89
CA LEU A 193 -18.08 -6.63 -3.02
C LEU A 193 -17.94 -6.16 -4.47
N GLY A 194 -17.89 -7.05 -5.46
CA GLY A 194 -17.82 -6.72 -6.90
C GLY A 194 -16.42 -6.43 -7.42
N PHE A 195 -15.37 -6.88 -6.72
CA PHE A 195 -14.01 -6.94 -7.25
C PHE A 195 -13.80 -8.26 -8.01
N SER A 196 -12.82 -8.26 -8.90
CA SER A 196 -12.55 -9.39 -9.79
C SER A 196 -11.15 -9.99 -9.63
N ARG A 197 -10.35 -9.49 -8.69
CA ARG A 197 -8.97 -9.94 -8.49
C ARG A 197 -8.46 -9.60 -7.10
N LEU A 198 -7.62 -10.49 -6.57
CA LEU A 198 -6.74 -10.28 -5.42
C LEU A 198 -5.34 -10.76 -5.83
N THR A 199 -4.35 -9.87 -5.80
CA THR A 199 -2.96 -10.20 -6.13
C THR A 199 -2.21 -10.67 -4.88
N LEU A 200 -1.52 -11.79 -4.96
CA LEU A 200 -0.78 -12.36 -3.83
C LEU A 200 0.69 -11.98 -3.90
N HIS A 201 1.21 -11.41 -2.81
CA HIS A 201 2.63 -11.13 -2.64
C HIS A 201 3.21 -12.07 -1.58
N GLY A 202 4.33 -12.72 -1.88
CA GLY A 202 5.01 -13.57 -0.91
C GLY A 202 5.57 -12.76 0.26
N PHE A 203 5.52 -13.33 1.45
CA PHE A 203 6.27 -12.83 2.60
C PHE A 203 7.78 -12.82 2.32
N VAL A 204 8.44 -11.74 2.72
CA VAL A 204 9.90 -11.61 2.63
C VAL A 204 10.49 -11.59 4.05
N PRO A 205 11.21 -12.65 4.47
CA PRO A 205 11.87 -12.69 5.77
C PRO A 205 13.00 -11.67 5.87
N GLY A 206 13.50 -11.43 7.09
CA GLY A 206 14.60 -10.49 7.34
C GLY A 206 14.23 -9.39 8.32
N GLU A 207 14.38 -8.12 7.94
CA GLU A 207 14.05 -6.98 8.80
C GLU A 207 12.54 -6.70 8.82
N VAL A 208 11.81 -7.57 9.52
CA VAL A 208 10.37 -7.42 9.79
C VAL A 208 10.12 -6.96 11.22
N LEU A 209 8.93 -6.43 11.47
CA LEU A 209 8.55 -5.86 12.75
C LEU A 209 8.52 -6.89 13.89
N ASP A 210 7.92 -8.05 13.65
CA ASP A 210 7.90 -9.15 14.62
C ASP A 210 9.19 -9.98 14.51
N PRO A 211 10.04 -10.01 15.56
CA PRO A 211 11.25 -10.82 15.57
C PRO A 211 11.01 -12.31 15.32
N ASP A 212 9.86 -12.85 15.73
CA ASP A 212 9.56 -14.28 15.59
C ASP A 212 9.27 -14.66 14.13
N MET A 213 8.93 -13.68 13.28
CA MET A 213 8.72 -13.89 11.85
C MET A 213 10.01 -13.85 11.02
N LYS A 214 11.13 -13.36 11.57
CA LYS A 214 12.35 -13.09 10.79
C LYS A 214 12.94 -14.33 10.13
N ASP A 215 12.83 -15.47 10.80
CA ASP A 215 13.38 -16.77 10.37
C ASP A 215 12.30 -17.72 9.82
N LEU A 216 11.06 -17.24 9.64
CA LEU A 216 10.02 -18.07 9.05
C LEU A 216 10.33 -18.39 7.59
N THR A 217 10.16 -19.65 7.22
CA THR A 217 10.30 -20.10 5.84
C THR A 217 9.16 -19.50 5.01
N PRO A 218 9.43 -18.63 4.03
CA PRO A 218 8.40 -18.10 3.16
C PRO A 218 7.87 -19.20 2.23
N TYR A 219 6.65 -19.02 1.75
CA TYR A 219 6.14 -19.81 0.63
C TYR A 219 7.04 -19.62 -0.60
N THR A 220 7.32 -20.71 -1.30
CA THR A 220 8.03 -20.71 -2.57
C THR A 220 7.23 -20.00 -3.65
N GLU A 221 7.89 -19.54 -4.71
CA GLU A 221 7.20 -18.92 -5.85
C GLU A 221 6.13 -19.83 -6.47
N ASP A 222 6.38 -21.14 -6.52
CA ASP A 222 5.43 -22.11 -7.06
C ASP A 222 4.22 -22.31 -6.16
N GLU A 223 4.40 -22.26 -4.83
CA GLU A 223 3.29 -22.23 -3.88
C GLU A 223 2.46 -20.96 -4.01
N ILE A 224 3.10 -19.78 -4.13
CA ILE A 224 2.40 -18.51 -4.36
C ILE A 224 1.61 -18.55 -5.67
N LYS A 225 2.20 -19.08 -6.77
CA LYS A 225 1.49 -19.24 -8.05
C LYS A 225 0.28 -20.18 -7.92
N ARG A 226 0.42 -21.29 -7.19
CA ARG A 226 -0.69 -22.22 -6.92
C ARG A 226 -1.82 -21.51 -6.16
N LEU A 227 -1.47 -20.78 -5.11
CA LEU A 227 -2.43 -20.02 -4.30
C LEU A 227 -3.10 -18.91 -5.12
N GLN A 228 -2.35 -18.22 -5.99
CA GLN A 228 -2.91 -17.21 -6.89
C GLN A 228 -3.92 -17.84 -7.83
N GLY A 229 -3.62 -19.00 -8.41
CA GLY A 229 -4.57 -19.73 -9.26
C GLY A 229 -5.84 -20.14 -8.52
N ALA A 230 -5.73 -20.53 -7.25
CA ALA A 230 -6.88 -20.84 -6.41
C ALA A 230 -7.74 -19.60 -6.14
N ALA A 231 -7.12 -18.44 -5.84
CA ALA A 231 -7.82 -17.17 -5.68
C ALA A 231 -8.51 -16.72 -6.98
N ASP A 232 -7.84 -16.81 -8.12
CA ASP A 232 -8.38 -16.44 -9.43
C ASP A 232 -9.60 -17.29 -9.81
N ALA A 233 -9.60 -18.58 -9.45
CA ALA A 233 -10.74 -19.47 -9.66
C ALA A 233 -11.99 -19.04 -8.88
N VAL A 234 -11.84 -18.36 -7.73
CA VAL A 234 -12.98 -17.81 -6.99
C VAL A 234 -13.67 -16.70 -7.78
N PHE A 235 -12.91 -15.84 -8.46
CA PHE A 235 -13.46 -14.71 -9.23
C PHE A 235 -14.08 -15.10 -10.57
N SER A 236 -13.82 -16.33 -11.03
CA SER A 236 -14.35 -16.89 -12.29
C SER A 236 -15.85 -17.20 -12.25
#